data_AF-A0A6G1ZWQ9-F1
#
_entry.id   AF-A0A6G1ZWQ9-F1
#
_cell.length_a   1.000
_cell.length_b   1.000
_cell.length_c   1.000
_cell.angle_alpha   90.00
_cell.angle_beta   90.00
_cell.angle_gamma   90.00
#
_symmetry.space_group_name_H-M   'P 1'
#
loop_
_entity.id
_entity.type
_entity.pdbx_description
1 polymer ?
#
loop_
_entity_poly.entity_id
_entity_poly.type
_entity_poly.pdbx_seq_one_letter_code
_entity_poly.pdbx_strand_id
1 'polypeptide(L)'
;MLFVLESISICAVNLFILISGYFLCRSSKRQLIKPIELIIQVIFFSVVLYIVKICVGAETLTIKGLIMTLVPSNWFVILYSTLYIISPYINILLEQLSGKQKKKMVIVLFAIFSVWPTIVDLSGEILGKEWIGLSSVGMYGSEWGYSIVNFLLVYIIGAYLYHMEESQNKRNKKQLLFCLLMTILIITGWAFLNERATLFTERSAWEYCNPLVIIEAVIIFLLLKNMKPFYSKIVNNLAKGCFTVFLLQNTFIRKLHIDKYINGNVLLLLFHLLLNCVVIYIICWIIYIIYTVITKPFFKMLEKKLL
;
A
#
# COMPACT_ATOMS: atom_id res chain seq x y z
N MET A 1 20.77 -9.27 -0.74
CA MET A 1 19.54 -10.04 -1.06
C MET A 1 18.30 -9.44 -0.43
N LEU A 2 18.21 -9.27 0.90
CA LEU A 2 17.02 -8.71 1.56
C LEU A 2 16.64 -7.32 1.00
N PHE A 3 17.64 -6.47 0.73
CA PHE A 3 17.45 -5.19 0.03
C PHE A 3 16.71 -5.31 -1.30
N VAL A 4 17.01 -6.35 -2.09
CA VAL A 4 16.36 -6.58 -3.38
C VAL A 4 14.90 -7.01 -3.18
N LEU A 5 14.64 -7.90 -2.22
CA LEU A 5 13.28 -8.37 -1.92
C LEU A 5 12.39 -7.23 -1.40
N GLU A 6 12.93 -6.37 -0.55
CA GLU A 6 12.25 -5.16 -0.07
C GLU A 6 11.97 -4.22 -1.26
N SER A 7 12.98 -3.95 -2.08
CA SER A 7 12.85 -3.05 -3.24
C SER A 7 11.86 -3.54 -4.29
N ILE A 8 11.64 -4.85 -4.42
CA ILE A 8 10.60 -5.43 -5.29
C ILE A 8 9.19 -5.25 -4.71
N SER A 9 9.07 -5.24 -3.38
CA SER A 9 7.79 -5.33 -2.68
C SER A 9 7.27 -3.97 -2.20
N ILE A 10 8.16 -2.98 -2.04
CA ILE A 10 7.87 -1.70 -1.41
C ILE A 10 6.76 -0.91 -2.12
N CYS A 11 6.60 -1.08 -3.43
CA CYS A 11 5.56 -0.38 -4.19
C CYS A 11 4.13 -0.91 -3.95
N ALA A 12 3.92 -1.97 -3.16
CA ALA A 12 2.62 -2.65 -3.05
C ALA A 12 1.46 -1.74 -2.62
N VAL A 13 1.68 -0.83 -1.67
CA VAL A 13 0.66 0.16 -1.24
C VAL A 13 0.32 1.10 -2.39
N ASN A 14 1.34 1.70 -3.02
CA ASN A 14 1.15 2.59 -4.16
C ASN A 14 0.43 1.87 -5.31
N LEU A 15 0.77 0.61 -5.59
CA LEU A 15 0.11 -0.20 -6.61
C LEU A 15 -1.39 -0.38 -6.31
N PHE A 16 -1.76 -0.66 -5.05
CA PHE A 16 -3.16 -0.76 -4.65
C PHE A 16 -3.94 0.55 -4.83
N ILE A 17 -3.34 1.68 -4.44
CA ILE A 17 -3.95 3.01 -4.60
C ILE A 17 -4.06 3.38 -6.09
N LEU A 18 -3.04 3.07 -6.89
CA LEU A 18 -3.02 3.30 -8.33
C LEU A 18 -4.13 2.52 -9.03
N ILE A 19 -4.30 1.24 -8.70
CA ILE A 19 -5.40 0.39 -9.19
C ILE A 19 -6.75 1.01 -8.79
N SER A 20 -6.87 1.47 -7.55
CA SER A 20 -8.08 2.14 -7.06
C SER A 20 -8.39 3.39 -7.89
N GLY A 21 -7.41 4.27 -8.14
CA GLY A 21 -7.57 5.45 -8.99
C GLY A 21 -8.01 5.11 -10.42
N TYR A 22 -7.36 4.12 -11.02
CA TYR A 22 -7.65 3.69 -12.38
C TYR A 22 -9.08 3.16 -12.56
N PHE A 23 -9.61 2.37 -11.61
CA PHE A 23 -10.96 1.82 -11.72
C PHE A 23 -12.06 2.73 -11.15
N LEU A 24 -11.79 3.43 -10.03
CA LEU A 24 -12.79 4.29 -9.38
C LEU A 24 -13.00 5.62 -10.10
N CYS A 25 -12.10 6.02 -11.00
CA CYS A 25 -12.30 7.24 -11.78
C CYS A 25 -13.49 7.19 -12.75
N ARG A 26 -14.00 5.99 -13.06
CA ARG A 26 -15.13 5.78 -13.99
C ARG A 26 -16.49 6.24 -13.48
N SER A 27 -16.61 6.49 -12.17
CA SER A 27 -17.85 6.93 -11.55
C SER A 27 -17.55 7.79 -10.35
N SER A 28 -18.33 8.84 -10.13
CA SER A 28 -18.26 9.68 -8.94
C SER A 28 -19.18 9.19 -7.81
N LYS A 29 -19.95 8.10 -8.02
CA LYS A 29 -20.78 7.51 -6.97
C LYS A 29 -19.92 6.71 -5.99
N ARG A 30 -20.18 6.85 -4.69
CA ARG A 30 -19.50 6.11 -3.62
C ARG A 30 -20.51 5.48 -2.69
N GLN A 31 -20.22 4.25 -2.30
CA GLN A 31 -21.01 3.51 -1.33
C GLN A 31 -20.32 3.65 0.02
N LEU A 32 -20.90 4.41 0.95
CA LEU A 32 -20.32 4.67 2.27
C LEU A 32 -20.14 3.39 3.10
N ILE A 33 -20.87 2.32 2.78
CA ILE A 33 -20.68 1.01 3.41
C ILE A 33 -19.25 0.47 3.23
N LYS A 34 -18.55 0.78 2.13
CA LYS A 34 -17.20 0.25 1.87
C LYS A 34 -16.16 0.67 2.92
N PRO A 35 -15.94 1.96 3.20
CA PRO A 35 -15.02 2.35 4.28
C PRO A 35 -15.50 1.86 5.66
N ILE A 36 -16.82 1.78 5.89
CA ILE A 36 -17.38 1.25 7.13
C ILE A 36 -17.02 -0.24 7.31
N GLU A 37 -17.12 -1.05 6.25
CA GLU A 37 -16.71 -2.46 6.24
C GLU A 37 -15.23 -2.63 6.60
N LEU A 38 -14.35 -1.79 6.03
CA LEU A 38 -12.92 -1.82 6.33
C LEU A 38 -12.64 -1.49 7.80
N ILE A 39 -13.29 -0.45 8.33
CA ILE A 39 -13.15 -0.03 9.74
C ILE A 39 -13.64 -1.13 10.68
N ILE A 40 -14.80 -1.72 10.40
CA ILE A 40 -15.36 -2.82 11.19
C ILE A 40 -14.43 -4.03 11.18
N GLN A 41 -13.84 -4.35 10.03
CA GLN A 41 -12.90 -5.46 9.92
C GLN A 41 -11.63 -5.22 10.75
N VAL A 42 -11.10 -3.99 10.78
CA VAL A 42 -9.98 -3.62 11.67
C VAL A 42 -10.37 -3.82 13.13
N ILE A 43 -11.50 -3.27 13.56
CA ILE A 43 -11.99 -3.38 14.94
C ILE A 43 -12.20 -4.85 15.32
N PHE A 44 -12.84 -5.62 14.45
CA PHE A 44 -13.10 -7.04 14.66
C PHE A 44 -11.80 -7.80 14.94
N PHE A 45 -10.78 -7.64 14.10
CA PHE A 45 -9.52 -8.33 14.30
C PHE A 45 -8.73 -7.80 15.50
N SER A 46 -8.80 -6.50 15.82
CA SER A 46 -8.22 -5.95 17.05
C SER A 46 -8.83 -6.59 18.30
N VAL A 47 -10.16 -6.74 18.35
CA VAL A 47 -10.87 -7.41 19.45
C VAL A 47 -10.49 -8.89 19.53
N VAL A 48 -10.52 -9.62 18.41
CA VAL A 48 -10.17 -11.05 18.37
C VAL A 48 -8.74 -11.28 18.85
N LEU A 49 -7.77 -10.47 18.39
CA LEU A 49 -6.38 -10.59 18.81
C LEU A 49 -6.21 -10.30 20.30
N TYR A 50 -6.93 -9.31 20.85
CA TYR A 50 -6.90 -9.03 22.29
C TYR A 50 -7.46 -10.19 23.12
N ILE A 51 -8.60 -10.76 22.71
CA ILE A 51 -9.18 -11.94 23.36
C ILE A 51 -8.20 -13.13 23.33
N VAL A 52 -7.57 -13.39 22.18
CA VAL A 52 -6.57 -14.47 22.07
C VAL A 52 -5.41 -14.24 23.04
N LYS A 53 -4.90 -13.01 23.16
CA LYS A 53 -3.84 -12.67 24.12
C LYS A 53 -4.25 -12.91 25.58
N ILE A 54 -5.50 -12.61 25.94
CA ILE A 54 -6.04 -12.92 27.26
C ILE A 54 -6.08 -14.43 27.48
N CYS A 55 -6.60 -15.20 26.52
CA CYS A 55 -6.73 -16.65 26.64
C CYS A 55 -5.38 -17.37 26.80
N VAL A 56 -4.31 -16.85 26.20
CA VAL A 56 -2.96 -17.42 26.33
C VAL A 56 -2.15 -16.82 27.51
N GLY A 57 -2.77 -15.97 28.33
CA GLY A 57 -2.13 -15.35 29.49
C GLY A 57 -1.09 -14.27 29.15
N ALA A 58 -1.07 -13.77 27.91
CA ALA A 58 -0.15 -12.71 27.48
C ALA A 58 -0.61 -11.30 27.90
N GLU A 59 -1.91 -11.11 28.12
CA GLU A 59 -2.49 -9.84 28.61
C GLU A 59 -3.64 -10.14 29.59
N THR A 60 -3.97 -9.19 30.46
CA THR A 60 -5.13 -9.29 31.37
C THR A 60 -6.33 -8.54 30.81
N LEU A 61 -7.55 -9.04 31.09
CA LEU A 61 -8.77 -8.36 30.69
C LEU A 61 -8.92 -7.05 31.47
N THR A 62 -8.99 -5.93 30.76
CA THR A 62 -9.27 -4.61 31.35
C THR A 62 -10.27 -3.85 30.49
N ILE A 63 -11.09 -3.01 31.12
CA ILE A 63 -12.04 -2.13 30.42
C ILE A 63 -11.29 -1.21 29.45
N LYS A 64 -10.16 -0.63 29.90
CA LYS A 64 -9.29 0.20 29.06
C LYS A 64 -8.79 -0.57 27.83
N GLY A 65 -8.30 -1.79 28.02
CA GLY A 65 -7.85 -2.65 26.92
C GLY A 65 -8.96 -2.90 25.91
N LEU A 66 -10.16 -3.27 26.38
CA LEU A 66 -11.32 -3.48 25.51
C LEU A 66 -11.69 -2.22 24.72
N ILE A 67 -11.77 -1.05 25.36
CA ILE A 67 -12.06 0.22 24.67
C ILE A 67 -11.00 0.54 23.61
N MET A 68 -9.71 0.34 23.91
CA MET A 68 -8.63 0.59 22.96
C MET A 68 -8.72 -0.32 21.71
N THR A 69 -9.24 -1.55 21.85
CA THR A 69 -9.44 -2.44 20.67
C THR A 69 -10.52 -1.96 19.72
N LEU A 70 -11.45 -1.11 20.18
CA LEU A 70 -12.50 -0.52 19.37
C LEU A 70 -12.02 0.70 18.56
N VAL A 71 -10.83 1.21 18.85
CA VAL A 71 -10.22 2.28 18.06
C VAL A 71 -9.62 1.66 16.78
N PRO A 72 -10.06 2.07 15.57
CA PRO A 72 -9.58 1.50 14.31
C PRO A 72 -8.20 2.06 13.92
N SER A 73 -7.20 1.85 14.78
CA SER A 73 -5.85 2.38 14.61
C SER A 73 -5.07 1.63 13.51
N ASN A 74 -5.37 1.95 12.25
CA ASN A 74 -4.68 1.43 11.09
C ASN A 74 -4.52 2.54 10.04
N TRP A 75 -3.28 3.05 9.89
CA TRP A 75 -2.97 4.20 9.04
C TRP A 75 -3.50 4.02 7.61
N PHE A 76 -3.32 2.83 7.02
CA PHE A 76 -3.72 2.56 5.64
C PHE A 76 -5.24 2.65 5.48
N VAL A 77 -6.00 2.04 6.40
CA VAL A 77 -7.47 2.04 6.35
C VAL A 77 -8.02 3.44 6.52
N ILE A 78 -7.45 4.24 7.44
CA ILE A 78 -7.86 5.62 7.65
C ILE A 78 -7.56 6.49 6.42
N LEU A 79 -6.33 6.43 5.89
CA LEU A 79 -5.96 7.20 4.69
C LEU A 79 -6.75 6.77 3.45
N TYR A 80 -6.92 5.46 3.25
CA TYR A 80 -7.70 4.93 2.12
C TYR A 80 -9.17 5.33 2.22
N SER A 81 -9.77 5.29 3.41
CA SER A 81 -11.16 5.71 3.61
C SER A 81 -11.33 7.20 3.34
N THR A 82 -10.40 8.03 3.82
CA THR A 82 -10.36 9.47 3.52
C THR A 82 -10.26 9.72 2.01
N LEU A 83 -9.33 9.05 1.33
CA LEU A 83 -9.19 9.12 -0.12
C LEU A 83 -10.48 8.66 -0.82
N TYR A 84 -11.09 7.55 -0.39
CA TYR A 84 -12.31 7.00 -0.98
C TYR A 84 -13.47 8.01 -0.93
N ILE A 85 -13.64 8.70 0.20
CA ILE A 85 -14.65 9.74 0.40
C ILE A 85 -14.38 10.97 -0.47
N ILE A 86 -13.13 11.41 -0.60
CA ILE A 86 -12.76 12.60 -1.38
C ILE A 86 -12.72 12.32 -2.89
N SER A 87 -12.46 11.08 -3.28
CA SER A 87 -12.21 10.69 -4.67
C SER A 87 -13.30 11.07 -5.71
N PRO A 88 -14.61 11.18 -5.40
CA PRO A 88 -15.60 11.73 -6.32
C PRO A 88 -15.27 13.15 -6.80
N TYR A 89 -14.80 14.01 -5.90
CA TYR A 89 -14.48 15.40 -6.23
C TYR A 89 -13.21 15.48 -7.08
N ILE A 90 -12.26 14.58 -6.84
CA ILE A 90 -11.08 14.41 -7.70
C ILE A 90 -11.51 13.97 -9.10
N ASN A 91 -12.45 13.03 -9.20
CA ASN A 91 -12.97 12.57 -10.49
C ASN A 91 -13.66 13.70 -11.25
N ILE A 92 -14.53 14.48 -10.58
CA ILE A 92 -15.19 15.65 -11.17
C ILE A 92 -14.15 16.66 -11.69
N LEU A 93 -13.13 16.99 -10.88
CA LEU A 93 -12.04 17.86 -11.31
C LEU A 93 -11.35 17.32 -12.56
N LEU A 94 -10.98 16.04 -12.55
CA LEU A 94 -10.33 15.40 -13.68
C LEU A 94 -11.21 15.45 -14.93
N GLU A 95 -12.51 15.15 -14.85
CA GLU A 95 -13.41 15.20 -16.00
C GLU A 95 -13.43 16.58 -16.68
N GLN A 96 -13.31 17.67 -15.92
CA GLN A 96 -13.31 19.04 -16.45
C GLN A 96 -11.98 19.46 -17.11
N LEU A 97 -10.88 18.77 -16.82
CA LEU A 97 -9.57 19.11 -17.37
C LEU A 97 -9.36 18.49 -18.76
N SER A 98 -8.86 19.29 -19.70
CA SER A 98 -8.35 18.78 -20.98
C SER A 98 -7.18 17.82 -20.76
N GLY A 99 -6.89 16.94 -21.73
CA GLY A 99 -5.77 16.00 -21.64
C GLY A 99 -4.42 16.68 -21.37
N LYS A 100 -4.18 17.86 -21.94
CA LYS A 100 -2.98 18.68 -21.69
C LYS A 100 -2.94 19.20 -20.25
N GLN A 101 -4.07 19.68 -19.72
CA GLN A 101 -4.17 20.14 -18.34
C GLN A 101 -4.00 19.00 -17.33
N LYS A 102 -4.61 17.83 -17.58
CA LYS A 102 -4.42 16.61 -16.77
C LYS A 102 -2.94 16.23 -16.68
N LYS A 103 -2.25 16.16 -17.83
CA LYS A 103 -0.82 15.85 -17.88
C LYS A 103 0.00 16.87 -17.09
N LYS A 104 -0.25 18.17 -17.29
CA LYS A 104 0.44 19.24 -16.56
C LYS A 104 0.21 19.12 -15.05
N MET A 105 -1.03 18.85 -14.63
CA MET A 105 -1.39 18.64 -13.23
C MET A 105 -0.61 17.47 -12.63
N VAL A 106 -0.60 16.31 -13.27
CA VAL A 106 0.16 15.13 -12.80
C VAL A 106 1.66 15.46 -12.65
N ILE A 107 2.26 16.14 -13.64
CA ILE A 107 3.68 16.52 -13.58
C ILE A 107 3.96 17.46 -12.40
N VAL A 108 3.12 18.48 -12.22
CA VAL A 108 3.28 19.44 -11.11
C VAL A 108 3.11 18.72 -9.77
N LEU A 109 2.05 17.93 -9.60
CA LEU A 109 1.80 17.19 -8.36
C LEU A 109 2.91 16.19 -8.05
N PHE A 110 3.42 15.48 -9.06
CA PHE A 110 4.54 14.55 -8.89
C PHE A 110 5.83 15.28 -8.50
N ALA A 111 6.11 16.44 -9.11
CA ALA A 111 7.27 17.24 -8.76
C ALA A 111 7.19 17.75 -7.31
N ILE A 112 6.04 18.30 -6.90
CA ILE A 112 5.91 18.91 -5.57
C ILE A 112 5.68 17.90 -4.46
N PHE A 113 5.04 16.75 -4.70
CA PHE A 113 4.66 15.80 -3.64
C PHE A 113 5.42 14.47 -3.65
N SER A 114 6.32 14.27 -4.62
CA SER A 114 7.19 13.10 -4.66
C SER A 114 8.64 13.52 -4.82
N VAL A 115 9.00 14.22 -5.89
CA VAL A 115 10.40 14.61 -6.15
C VAL A 115 10.93 15.56 -5.08
N TRP A 116 10.19 16.63 -4.75
CA TRP A 116 10.65 17.60 -3.76
C TRP A 116 10.81 17.02 -2.35
N PRO A 117 9.82 16.31 -1.75
CA PRO A 117 9.99 15.68 -0.44
C PRO A 117 11.18 14.73 -0.41
N THR A 118 11.36 13.89 -1.45
CA THR A 118 12.51 12.98 -1.51
C THR A 118 13.85 13.72 -1.58
N ILE A 119 13.94 14.87 -2.25
CA ILE A 119 15.16 15.70 -2.22
C ILE A 119 15.41 16.24 -0.81
N VAL A 120 14.36 16.72 -0.14
CA VAL A 120 14.45 17.24 1.24
C VAL A 120 14.92 16.13 2.18
N ASP A 121 14.29 14.97 2.16
CA ASP A 121 14.61 13.84 3.02
C ASP A 121 16.02 13.31 2.74
N LEU A 122 16.39 13.12 1.47
CA LEU A 122 17.75 12.73 1.08
C LEU A 122 18.80 13.74 1.53
N SER A 123 18.52 15.04 1.41
CA SER A 123 19.45 16.07 1.87
C SER A 123 19.62 16.06 3.39
N GLY A 124 18.54 15.76 4.12
CA GLY A 124 18.57 15.64 5.58
C GLY A 124 19.36 14.41 6.02
N GLU A 125 19.19 13.29 5.32
CA GLU A 125 19.97 12.06 5.52
C GLU A 125 21.47 12.26 5.30
N ILE A 126 21.86 12.92 4.21
CA ILE A 126 23.27 13.17 3.87
C ILE A 126 23.93 14.15 4.85
N LEU A 127 23.21 15.21 5.24
CA LEU A 127 23.74 16.25 6.11
C LEU A 127 23.56 15.95 7.61
N GLY A 128 22.85 14.87 7.94
CA GLY A 128 22.54 14.51 9.30
C GLY A 128 21.67 15.55 10.02
N LYS A 129 20.72 16.17 9.32
CA LYS A 129 19.88 17.24 9.84
C LYS A 129 18.44 17.11 9.35
N GLU A 130 17.48 17.23 10.26
CA GLU A 130 16.07 17.32 9.90
C GLU A 130 15.69 18.72 9.39
N TRP A 131 14.93 18.77 8.30
CA TRP A 131 14.43 20.01 7.71
C TRP A 131 12.98 20.29 8.10
N ILE A 132 12.79 21.01 9.20
CA ILE A 132 11.46 21.41 9.66
C ILE A 132 10.90 22.50 8.72
N GLY A 133 9.69 22.26 8.19
CA GLY A 133 8.94 23.20 7.35
C GLY A 133 9.38 23.26 5.89
N LEU A 134 10.35 22.44 5.46
CA LEU A 134 10.83 22.42 4.07
C LEU A 134 10.04 21.45 3.18
N SER A 135 9.46 20.40 3.77
CA SER A 135 8.60 19.45 3.05
C SER A 135 7.28 20.11 2.66
N SER A 136 6.83 19.81 1.45
CA SER A 136 5.51 20.19 0.92
C SER A 136 4.35 19.34 1.44
N VAL A 137 4.66 18.25 2.15
CA VAL A 137 3.67 17.29 2.69
C VAL A 137 3.25 17.67 4.10
N GLY A 138 4.22 18.03 4.95
CA GLY A 138 3.99 18.35 6.35
C GLY A 138 5.16 19.08 6.98
N MET A 139 4.91 19.72 8.13
CA MET A 139 5.92 20.48 8.87
C MET A 139 7.13 19.62 9.27
N TYR A 140 6.91 18.32 9.52
CA TYR A 140 7.93 17.40 10.04
C TYR A 140 8.45 16.41 8.97
N GLY A 141 8.33 16.72 7.68
CA GLY A 141 8.88 15.89 6.59
C GLY A 141 7.82 15.32 5.66
N SER A 142 8.18 14.28 4.91
CA SER A 142 7.30 13.60 3.95
C SER A 142 6.38 12.54 4.58
N GLU A 143 6.62 12.21 5.85
CA GLU A 143 6.06 11.06 6.55
C GLU A 143 6.31 9.76 5.76
N TRP A 144 7.42 9.62 5.03
CA TRP A 144 7.78 8.49 4.18
C TRP A 144 6.66 8.05 3.20
N GLY A 145 5.73 8.97 2.87
CA GLY A 145 4.55 8.71 2.04
C GLY A 145 3.37 8.03 2.74
N TYR A 146 3.38 7.90 4.07
CA TYR A 146 2.25 7.52 4.92
C TYR A 146 1.25 8.68 5.09
N SER A 147 0.97 9.41 4.02
CA SER A 147 0.17 10.63 4.05
C SER A 147 -0.96 10.62 3.03
N ILE A 148 -2.02 11.40 3.29
CA ILE A 148 -3.12 11.58 2.34
C ILE A 148 -2.63 12.22 1.03
N VAL A 149 -1.57 13.02 1.08
CA VAL A 149 -0.97 13.68 -0.07
C VAL A 149 -0.40 12.65 -1.05
N ASN A 150 0.35 11.67 -0.57
CA ASN A 150 0.85 10.58 -1.41
C ASN A 150 -0.30 9.74 -1.99
N PHE A 151 -1.31 9.42 -1.17
CA PHE A 151 -2.50 8.68 -1.62
C PHE A 151 -3.26 9.41 -2.73
N LEU A 152 -3.44 10.72 -2.61
CA LEU A 152 -4.06 11.57 -3.62
C LEU A 152 -3.23 11.61 -4.90
N LEU A 153 -1.92 11.81 -4.80
CA LEU A 153 -1.01 11.81 -5.95
C LEU A 153 -1.13 10.50 -6.74
N VAL A 154 -0.99 9.37 -6.06
CA VAL A 154 -1.01 8.04 -6.69
C VAL A 154 -2.39 7.72 -7.27
N TYR A 155 -3.47 8.10 -6.59
CA TYR A 155 -4.83 7.97 -7.13
C TYR A 155 -5.00 8.76 -8.44
N ILE A 156 -4.55 10.02 -8.45
CA ILE A 156 -4.62 10.91 -9.62
C ILE A 156 -3.80 10.34 -10.78
N ILE A 157 -2.61 9.78 -10.51
CA ILE A 157 -1.81 9.08 -11.54
C ILE A 157 -2.61 7.91 -12.13
N GLY A 158 -3.23 7.08 -11.29
CA GLY A 158 -4.07 5.95 -11.73
C GLY A 158 -5.24 6.39 -12.59
N ALA A 159 -5.96 7.42 -12.15
CA ALA A 159 -7.07 8.02 -12.89
C ALA A 159 -6.60 8.66 -14.21
N TYR A 160 -5.44 9.30 -14.23
CA TYR A 160 -4.85 9.83 -15.45
C TYR A 160 -4.50 8.73 -16.46
N LEU A 161 -3.95 7.60 -16.00
CA LEU A 161 -3.66 6.44 -16.86
C LEU A 161 -4.91 5.83 -17.51
N TYR A 162 -6.07 5.95 -16.86
CA TYR A 162 -7.36 5.59 -17.46
C TYR A 162 -7.72 6.53 -18.61
N HIS A 163 -7.66 7.84 -18.40
CA HIS A 163 -7.98 8.82 -19.44
C HIS A 163 -6.98 8.85 -20.61
N MET A 164 -5.73 8.44 -20.39
CA MET A 164 -4.75 8.30 -21.48
C MET A 164 -5.05 7.11 -22.41
N GLU A 165 -5.80 6.12 -21.94
CA GLU A 165 -6.05 4.85 -22.65
C GLU A 165 -6.76 5.06 -23.99
N GLU A 166 -7.62 6.06 -24.10
CA GLU A 166 -8.31 6.40 -25.34
C GLU A 166 -7.34 6.90 -26.43
N SER A 167 -6.08 7.19 -26.10
CA SER A 167 -5.16 7.93 -26.96
C SER A 167 -3.83 7.22 -27.32
N GLN A 168 -3.50 6.06 -26.75
CA GLN A 168 -2.13 5.51 -26.81
C GLN A 168 -1.97 4.10 -27.39
N ASN A 169 -0.91 3.95 -28.19
CA ASN A 169 -0.36 2.70 -28.68
C ASN A 169 0.25 1.90 -27.50
N LYS A 170 0.02 0.57 -27.45
CA LYS A 170 0.51 -0.29 -26.35
C LYS A 170 2.04 -0.20 -26.23
N ARG A 171 2.55 0.17 -25.05
CA ARG A 171 4.00 0.19 -24.78
C ARG A 171 4.58 -1.22 -24.88
N ASN A 172 5.81 -1.33 -25.39
CA ASN A 172 6.48 -2.61 -25.57
C ASN A 172 6.77 -3.28 -24.21
N LYS A 173 6.30 -4.51 -24.03
CA LYS A 173 6.50 -5.31 -22.80
C LYS A 173 7.98 -5.45 -22.43
N LYS A 174 8.88 -5.62 -23.39
CA LYS A 174 10.33 -5.75 -23.13
C LYS A 174 10.91 -4.45 -22.56
N GLN A 175 10.47 -3.31 -23.08
CA GLN A 175 10.89 -1.99 -22.56
C GLN A 175 10.38 -1.79 -21.13
N LEU A 176 9.11 -2.12 -20.85
CA LEU A 176 8.57 -2.02 -19.49
C LEU A 176 9.30 -2.93 -18.50
N LEU A 177 9.62 -4.17 -18.87
CA LEU A 177 10.40 -5.09 -18.02
C LEU A 177 11.81 -4.57 -17.77
N PHE A 178 12.47 -4.02 -18.80
CA PHE A 178 13.77 -3.39 -18.65
C PHE A 178 13.70 -2.18 -17.71
N CYS A 179 12.71 -1.30 -17.88
CA CYS A 179 12.49 -0.18 -16.97
C CYS A 179 12.26 -0.65 -15.53
N LEU A 180 11.44 -1.69 -15.33
CA LEU A 180 11.18 -2.26 -13.99
C LEU A 180 12.48 -2.76 -13.34
N LEU A 181 13.28 -3.54 -14.08
CA LEU A 181 14.57 -4.03 -13.60
C LEU A 181 15.51 -2.88 -13.22
N MET A 182 15.61 -1.85 -14.07
CA MET A 182 16.43 -0.68 -13.77
C MET A 182 15.93 0.08 -12.55
N THR A 183 14.63 0.27 -12.40
CA THR A 183 14.03 0.91 -11.22
C THR A 183 14.37 0.14 -9.95
N ILE A 184 14.17 -1.18 -9.93
CA ILE A 184 14.50 -2.04 -8.77
C ILE A 184 16.00 -1.97 -8.45
N LEU A 185 16.87 -2.00 -9.46
CA LEU A 185 18.32 -1.90 -9.28
C LEU A 185 18.74 -0.56 -8.68
N ILE A 186 18.14 0.55 -9.14
CA ILE A 186 18.43 1.89 -8.62
C ILE A 186 17.96 2.00 -7.16
N ILE A 187 16.73 1.57 -6.85
CA ILE A 187 16.20 1.57 -5.48
C ILE A 187 17.08 0.71 -4.56
N THR A 188 17.46 -0.49 -5.01
CA THR A 188 18.34 -1.38 -4.24
C THR A 188 19.70 -0.74 -3.98
N GLY A 189 20.31 -0.14 -5.00
CA GLY A 189 21.59 0.54 -4.89
C GLY A 189 21.53 1.73 -3.93
N TRP A 190 20.47 2.54 -4.03
CA TRP A 190 20.21 3.64 -3.11
C TRP A 190 20.04 3.12 -1.67
N ALA A 191 19.22 2.10 -1.44
CA ALA A 191 19.00 1.55 -0.11
C ALA A 191 20.29 0.99 0.52
N PHE A 192 21.17 0.40 -0.29
CA PHE A 192 22.49 -0.04 0.16
C PHE A 192 23.42 1.13 0.52
N LEU A 193 23.37 2.23 -0.25
CA LEU A 193 24.09 3.45 0.08
C LEU A 193 23.57 4.09 1.37
N ASN A 194 22.25 4.14 1.57
CA ASN A 194 21.65 4.65 2.81
C ASN A 194 22.23 3.91 4.02
N GLU A 195 22.25 2.58 4.01
CA GLU A 195 22.79 1.80 5.14
C GLU A 195 24.27 2.07 5.46
N ARG A 196 25.08 2.48 4.47
CA ARG A 196 26.52 2.71 4.65
C ARG A 196 26.91 4.17 4.88
N ALA A 197 26.12 5.10 4.37
CA ALA A 197 26.45 6.52 4.34
C ALA A 197 25.77 7.32 5.45
N THR A 198 24.63 6.87 5.97
CA THR A 198 23.82 7.70 6.89
C THR A 198 24.11 7.37 8.35
N LEU A 199 24.25 8.42 9.16
CA LEU A 199 24.23 8.34 10.63
C LEU A 199 22.80 8.22 11.19
N PHE A 200 21.79 8.42 10.33
CA PHE A 200 20.37 8.37 10.66
C PHE A 200 19.74 7.03 10.25
N THR A 201 18.73 6.61 11.03
CA THR A 201 17.97 5.37 10.83
C THR A 201 16.96 5.41 9.70
N GLU A 202 16.64 6.61 9.19
CA GLU A 202 15.66 6.80 8.12
C GLU A 202 16.28 6.50 6.75
N ARG A 203 15.47 5.89 5.85
CA ARG A 203 15.94 5.37 4.55
C ARG A 203 15.01 5.82 3.42
N SER A 204 15.35 6.95 2.81
CA SER A 204 14.66 7.62 1.70
C SER A 204 14.43 6.74 0.48
N ALA A 205 15.27 5.72 0.27
CA ALA A 205 15.15 4.78 -0.84
C ALA A 205 13.82 4.02 -0.87
N TRP A 206 13.22 3.72 0.29
CA TRP A 206 12.01 2.90 0.41
C TRP A 206 10.78 3.69 0.87
N GLU A 207 10.82 5.01 0.79
CA GLU A 207 9.63 5.82 1.07
C GLU A 207 8.58 5.61 -0.02
N TYR A 208 7.31 5.52 0.37
CA TYR A 208 6.22 5.42 -0.60
C TYR A 208 6.10 6.66 -1.48
N CYS A 209 6.49 7.83 -0.99
CA CYS A 209 6.53 9.06 -1.77
C CYS A 209 7.76 9.15 -2.69
N ASN A 210 8.73 8.23 -2.60
CA ASN A 210 9.88 8.23 -3.48
C ASN A 210 9.44 8.08 -4.94
N PRO A 211 9.90 8.95 -5.86
CA PRO A 211 9.47 8.91 -7.26
C PRO A 211 9.74 7.56 -7.93
N LEU A 212 10.81 6.86 -7.54
CA LEU A 212 11.13 5.54 -8.09
C LEU A 212 10.13 4.48 -7.63
N VAL A 213 9.67 4.53 -6.38
CA VAL A 213 8.68 3.59 -5.82
C VAL A 213 7.30 3.82 -6.45
N ILE A 214 6.92 5.07 -6.73
CA ILE A 214 5.70 5.38 -7.47
C ILE A 214 5.81 4.92 -8.94
N ILE A 215 6.95 5.17 -9.59
CA ILE A 215 7.21 4.73 -10.97
C ILE A 215 7.17 3.19 -11.06
N GLU A 216 7.72 2.49 -10.08
CA GLU A 216 7.68 1.04 -9.99
C GLU A 216 6.23 0.52 -10.01
N ALA A 217 5.35 1.08 -9.15
CA ALA A 217 3.93 0.76 -9.14
C ALA A 217 3.27 1.01 -10.51
N VAL A 218 3.60 2.12 -11.18
CA VAL A 218 3.09 2.43 -12.52
C VAL A 218 3.56 1.41 -13.55
N ILE A 219 4.84 1.02 -13.55
CA ILE A 219 5.38 0.04 -14.50
C ILE A 219 4.73 -1.33 -14.30
N ILE A 220 4.61 -1.80 -13.06
CA ILE A 220 3.95 -3.08 -12.73
C ILE A 220 2.49 -3.05 -13.18
N PHE A 221 1.76 -1.98 -12.87
CA PHE A 221 0.39 -1.80 -13.32
C PHE A 221 0.26 -1.86 -14.85
N LEU A 222 1.13 -1.15 -15.58
CA LEU A 222 1.12 -1.15 -17.04
C LEU A 222 1.47 -2.53 -17.62
N LEU A 223 2.40 -3.27 -17.00
CA LEU A 223 2.72 -4.64 -17.39
C LEU A 223 1.49 -5.55 -17.27
N LEU A 224 0.82 -5.53 -16.12
CA LEU A 224 -0.36 -6.36 -15.86
C LEU A 224 -1.54 -5.94 -16.73
N LYS A 225 -1.77 -4.64 -16.93
CA LYS A 225 -2.82 -4.10 -17.81
C LYS A 225 -2.62 -4.54 -19.26
N ASN A 226 -1.37 -4.57 -19.74
CA ASN A 226 -1.07 -4.96 -21.12
C ASN A 226 -1.12 -6.48 -21.37
N MET A 227 -1.22 -7.29 -20.32
CA MET A 227 -1.44 -8.73 -20.45
C MET A 227 -2.85 -9.04 -20.96
N LYS A 228 -3.02 -10.21 -21.59
CA LYS A 228 -4.36 -10.67 -21.96
C LYS A 228 -5.20 -10.80 -20.69
N PRO A 229 -6.45 -10.28 -20.67
CA PRO A 229 -7.35 -10.52 -19.56
C PRO A 229 -7.46 -12.03 -19.30
N PHE A 230 -7.31 -12.43 -18.06
CA PHE A 230 -7.50 -13.81 -17.64
C PHE A 230 -8.46 -13.86 -16.46
N TYR A 231 -9.29 -14.89 -16.43
CA TYR A 231 -10.17 -15.17 -15.29
C TYR A 231 -9.68 -16.44 -14.61
N SER A 232 -9.40 -16.36 -13.31
CA SER A 232 -9.10 -17.51 -12.48
C SER A 232 -9.94 -17.47 -11.22
N LYS A 233 -10.77 -18.50 -11.02
CA LYS A 233 -11.62 -18.63 -9.82
C LYS A 233 -10.77 -18.68 -8.56
N ILE A 234 -9.62 -19.36 -8.62
CA ILE A 234 -8.69 -19.49 -7.48
C ILE A 234 -8.11 -18.12 -7.14
N VAL A 235 -7.50 -17.43 -8.12
CA VAL A 235 -6.89 -16.11 -7.90
C VAL A 235 -7.91 -15.11 -7.38
N ASN A 236 -9.10 -15.06 -8.00
CA ASN A 236 -10.17 -14.16 -7.57
C ASN A 236 -10.68 -14.48 -6.16
N ASN A 237 -10.64 -15.75 -5.74
CA ASN A 237 -11.06 -16.11 -4.39
C ASN A 237 -9.98 -15.82 -3.34
N LEU A 238 -8.70 -15.96 -3.68
CA LEU A 238 -7.57 -15.56 -2.85
C LEU A 238 -7.53 -14.03 -2.68
N ALA A 239 -7.71 -13.29 -3.78
CA ALA A 239 -7.68 -11.83 -3.80
C ALA A 239 -8.66 -11.17 -2.81
N LYS A 240 -9.81 -11.82 -2.56
CA LYS A 240 -10.80 -11.35 -1.57
C LYS A 240 -10.25 -11.31 -0.14
N GLY A 241 -9.29 -12.19 0.19
CA GLY A 241 -8.66 -12.26 1.50
C GLY A 241 -7.44 -11.36 1.68
N CYS A 242 -6.96 -10.69 0.62
CA CYS A 242 -5.73 -9.87 0.67
C CYS A 242 -5.74 -8.83 1.80
N PHE A 243 -6.88 -8.19 2.05
CA PHE A 243 -6.98 -7.21 3.13
C PHE A 243 -6.88 -7.84 4.54
N THR A 244 -7.44 -9.04 4.73
CA THR A 244 -7.25 -9.78 5.99
C THR A 244 -5.79 -10.22 6.17
N VAL A 245 -5.13 -10.64 5.09
CA VAL A 245 -3.68 -10.93 5.11
C VAL A 245 -2.91 -9.69 5.55
N PHE A 246 -3.19 -8.53 4.97
CA PHE A 246 -2.57 -7.25 5.35
C PHE A 246 -2.73 -6.94 6.85
N LEU A 247 -3.91 -7.17 7.43
CA LEU A 247 -4.16 -6.90 8.86
C LEU A 247 -3.47 -7.89 9.80
N LEU A 248 -3.36 -9.16 9.42
CA LEU A 248 -2.96 -10.24 10.33
C LEU A 248 -1.53 -10.76 10.10
N GLN A 249 -0.89 -10.46 8.98
CA GLN A 249 0.44 -11.00 8.64
C GLN A 249 1.48 -10.75 9.74
N ASN A 250 1.47 -9.57 10.37
CA ASN A 250 2.40 -9.20 11.43
C ASN A 250 2.20 -10.02 12.72
N THR A 251 1.01 -10.57 12.95
CA THR A 251 0.75 -11.47 14.08
C THR A 251 1.51 -12.79 13.92
N PHE A 252 1.67 -13.26 12.69
CA PHE A 252 2.31 -14.54 12.37
C PHE A 252 3.79 -14.40 12.06
N ILE A 253 4.25 -13.25 11.56
CA ILE A 253 5.64 -13.04 11.13
C ILE A 253 6.67 -13.34 12.23
N ARG A 254 6.35 -13.03 13.49
CA ARG A 254 7.24 -13.30 14.64
C ARG A 254 7.39 -14.79 14.94
N LYS A 255 6.44 -15.62 14.53
CA LYS A 255 6.48 -17.07 14.72
C LYS A 255 7.33 -17.79 13.68
N LEU A 256 7.83 -17.07 12.68
CA LEU A 256 8.60 -17.64 11.58
C LEU A 256 10.08 -17.85 11.92
N HIS A 257 10.58 -17.29 13.03
CA HIS A 257 11.98 -17.41 13.46
C HIS A 257 12.99 -17.13 12.33
N ILE A 258 12.74 -16.07 11.54
CA ILE A 258 13.57 -15.71 10.38
C ILE A 258 15.03 -15.50 10.81
N ASP A 259 15.24 -14.96 12.00
CA ASP A 259 16.53 -14.72 12.66
C ASP A 259 17.46 -15.93 12.65
N LYS A 260 16.91 -17.15 12.82
CA LYS A 260 17.70 -18.39 12.82
C LYS A 260 18.33 -18.73 11.46
N TYR A 261 17.77 -18.20 10.37
CA TYR A 261 18.18 -18.53 9.01
C TYR A 261 18.96 -17.39 8.32
N ILE A 262 19.07 -16.21 8.95
CA ILE A 262 19.72 -15.03 8.36
C ILE A 262 21.21 -15.28 8.07
N ASN A 263 21.91 -15.96 8.98
CA ASN A 263 23.35 -16.25 8.84
C ASN A 263 23.62 -17.59 8.12
N GLY A 264 22.57 -18.27 7.66
CA GLY A 264 22.66 -19.58 7.01
C GLY A 264 22.85 -19.50 5.49
N ASN A 265 22.55 -20.62 4.83
CA ASN A 265 22.57 -20.70 3.38
C ASN A 265 21.49 -19.78 2.77
N VAL A 266 21.87 -18.95 1.80
CA VAL A 266 21.00 -18.01 1.09
C VAL A 266 19.79 -18.70 0.44
N LEU A 267 19.97 -19.87 -0.16
CA LEU A 267 18.88 -20.65 -0.76
C LEU A 267 17.90 -21.15 0.31
N LEU A 268 18.42 -21.58 1.46
CA LEU A 268 17.59 -22.00 2.59
C LEU A 268 16.79 -20.84 3.15
N LEU A 269 17.40 -19.65 3.27
CA LEU A 269 16.71 -18.43 3.67
C LEU A 269 15.59 -18.05 2.68
N LEU A 270 15.86 -18.10 1.37
CA LEU A 270 14.85 -17.83 0.34
C LEU A 270 13.69 -18.82 0.40
N PHE A 271 14.00 -20.11 0.51
CA PHE A 271 12.98 -21.15 0.64
C PHE A 271 12.14 -20.94 1.89
N HIS A 272 12.78 -20.66 3.03
CA HIS A 272 12.09 -20.36 4.29
C HIS A 272 11.19 -19.14 4.15
N LEU A 273 11.67 -18.04 3.58
CA LEU A 273 10.86 -16.83 3.36
C LEU A 273 9.64 -17.10 2.48
N LEU A 274 9.84 -17.75 1.33
CA LEU A 274 8.74 -18.08 0.40
C LEU A 274 7.71 -19.01 1.04
N LEU A 275 8.17 -20.07 1.72
CA LEU A 275 7.30 -21.00 2.42
C LEU A 275 6.46 -20.27 3.47
N ASN A 276 7.08 -19.40 4.26
CA ASN A 276 6.39 -18.63 5.28
C ASN A 276 5.38 -17.63 4.70
N CYS A 277 5.71 -16.95 3.61
CA CYS A 277 4.77 -16.08 2.91
C CYS A 277 3.52 -16.85 2.48
N VAL A 278 3.71 -18.04 1.89
CA VAL A 278 2.60 -18.92 1.48
C VAL A 278 1.79 -19.39 2.68
N VAL A 279 2.44 -19.85 3.75
CA VAL A 279 1.79 -20.33 4.97
C VAL A 279 0.97 -19.23 5.64
N ILE A 280 1.57 -18.05 5.85
CA ILE A 280 0.86 -16.89 6.43
C ILE A 280 -0.33 -16.50 5.56
N TYR A 281 -0.13 -16.41 4.24
CA TYR A 281 -1.21 -16.04 3.34
C TYR A 281 -2.37 -17.03 3.43
N ILE A 282 -2.11 -18.33 3.42
CA ILE A 282 -3.14 -19.38 3.51
C ILE A 282 -3.86 -19.31 4.87
N ILE A 283 -3.13 -19.17 5.98
CA ILE A 283 -3.74 -19.05 7.32
C ILE A 283 -4.66 -17.83 7.38
N CYS A 284 -4.17 -16.66 6.98
CA CYS A 284 -4.96 -15.43 6.98
C CYS A 284 -6.16 -15.51 6.02
N TRP A 285 -6.01 -16.20 4.89
CA TRP A 285 -7.11 -16.42 3.96
C TRP A 285 -8.19 -17.38 4.51
N ILE A 286 -7.80 -18.41 5.27
CA ILE A 286 -8.76 -19.26 6.00
C ILE A 286 -9.50 -18.43 7.06
N ILE A 287 -8.78 -17.59 7.80
CA ILE A 287 -9.37 -16.66 8.77
C ILE A 287 -10.35 -15.70 8.08
N TYR A 288 -10.01 -15.21 6.89
CA TYR A 288 -10.92 -14.40 6.07
C TYR A 288 -12.22 -15.14 5.75
N ILE A 289 -12.15 -16.42 5.34
CA ILE A 289 -13.36 -17.23 5.07
C ILE A 289 -14.24 -17.27 6.32
N ILE A 290 -13.66 -17.59 7.48
CA ILE A 290 -14.40 -17.63 8.76
C ILE A 290 -15.04 -16.27 9.08
N TYR A 291 -14.26 -15.19 8.97
CA TYR A 291 -14.74 -13.82 9.16
C TYR A 291 -15.94 -13.50 8.27
N THR A 292 -15.89 -13.84 6.97
CA THR A 292 -17.00 -13.56 6.05
C THR A 292 -18.25 -14.35 6.40
N VAL A 293 -18.13 -15.60 6.84
CA VAL A 293 -19.30 -16.41 7.25
C VAL A 293 -19.99 -15.77 8.46
N ILE A 294 -19.22 -15.32 9.45
CA ILE A 294 -19.72 -14.70 10.68
C ILE A 294 -20.39 -13.34 10.40
N THR A 295 -19.77 -12.51 9.56
CA THR A 295 -20.18 -11.10 9.39
C THR A 295 -21.17 -10.86 8.26
N LYS A 296 -21.34 -11.79 7.31
CA LYS A 296 -22.25 -11.63 6.17
C LYS A 296 -23.70 -11.30 6.54
N PRO A 297 -24.33 -11.90 7.57
CA PRO A 297 -25.68 -11.51 7.97
C PRO A 297 -25.76 -10.05 8.46
N PHE A 298 -24.75 -9.62 9.23
CA PHE A 298 -24.66 -8.27 9.77
C PHE A 298 -24.50 -7.23 8.65
N PHE A 299 -23.59 -7.45 7.71
CA PHE A 299 -23.39 -6.50 6.59
C PHE A 299 -24.61 -6.41 5.68
N LYS A 300 -25.30 -7.52 5.40
CA LYS A 300 -26.58 -7.49 4.65
C LYS A 300 -27.66 -6.63 5.33
N MET A 301 -27.71 -6.63 6.66
CA MET A 301 -28.63 -5.78 7.41
C MET A 301 -28.22 -4.31 7.33
N LEU A 302 -26.92 -4.03 7.41
CA LEU A 302 -26.37 -2.68 7.37
C LEU A 302 -26.55 -2.02 5.98
N GLU A 303 -26.31 -2.77 4.90
CA GLU A 303 -26.53 -2.30 3.52
C GLU A 303 -27.99 -1.86 3.29
N LYS A 304 -28.97 -2.61 3.81
CA LYS A 304 -30.39 -2.26 3.69
C LYS A 304 -30.78 -0.95 4.38
N LYS A 305 -30.00 -0.49 5.35
CA LYS A 305 -30.26 0.77 6.09
C LYS A 305 -29.53 1.97 5.50
N LEU A 306 -28.50 1.74 4.68
CA LEU A 306 -27.64 2.78 4.11
C LEU A 306 -27.92 3.06 2.62
N LEU A 307 -28.74 2.22 1.97
CA LEU A 307 -29.32 2.44 0.64
C LEU A 307 -30.68 3.14 0.77
#